data_AF-A0A2T2TMU8-F1
#
_entry.id   AF-A0A2T2TMU8-F1
#
_cell.length_a   1.000
_cell.length_b   1.000
_cell.length_c   1.000
_cell.angle_alpha   90.00
_cell.angle_beta   90.00
_cell.angle_gamma   90.00
#
_symmetry.space_group_name_H-M   'P 1'
#
loop_
_entity.id
_entity.type
_entity.pdbx_description
1 polymer ?
#
loop_
_entity_poly.entity_id
_entity_poly.type
_entity_poly.pdbx_seq_one_letter_code
_entity_poly.pdbx_strand_id
1 'polypeptide(L)' 'ITVTLLHALRQHGGTRGLASICHGTGGGVALAIERES' A
#
# COMPACT_ATOMS: atom_id res chain seq x y z
N ILE A 1 -1.73 7.03 -1.80
CA ILE A 1 -2.08 5.63 -2.11
C ILE A 1 -2.07 4.70 -0.88
N THR A 2 -1.15 4.91 0.08
CA THR A 2 -0.98 4.04 1.26
C THR A 2 -2.23 3.98 2.15
N VAL A 3 -2.82 5.14 2.48
CA VAL A 3 -4.05 5.19 3.31
C VAL A 3 -5.25 4.54 2.60
N THR A 4 -5.33 4.69 1.28
CA THR A 4 -6.35 4.02 0.46
C THR A 4 -6.19 2.50 0.52
N LEU A 5 -4.94 2.02 0.42
CA LEU A 5 -4.64 0.59 0.57
C LEU A 5 -5.02 0.08 1.96
N LEU A 6 -4.62 0.76 3.04
CA LEU A 6 -5.02 0.38 4.41
C LEU A 6 -6.54 0.32 4.58
N HIS A 7 -7.26 1.31 4.02
CA HIS A 7 -8.71 1.35 4.06
C HIS A 7 -9.33 0.17 3.31
N ALA A 8 -8.86 -0.13 2.09
CA ALA A 8 -9.32 -1.28 1.31
C ALA A 8 -9.02 -2.61 2.03
N LEU A 9 -7.82 -2.76 2.58
CA LEU A 9 -7.44 -3.94 3.38
C LEU A 9 -8.39 -4.14 4.57
N ARG A 10 -8.73 -3.07 5.30
CA ARG A 10 -9.69 -3.14 6.41
C ARG A 10 -11.10 -3.51 5.94
N GLN A 11 -11.59 -2.91 4.86
CA GLN A 11 -12.94 -3.16 4.34
C GLN A 11 -13.12 -4.59 3.80
N HIS A 12 -12.09 -5.14 3.16
CA HIS A 12 -12.14 -6.46 2.54
C HIS A 12 -11.55 -7.57 3.43
N GLY A 13 -11.20 -7.26 4.68
CA GLY A 13 -10.60 -8.23 5.61
C GLY A 13 -9.19 -8.70 5.21
N GLY A 14 -8.53 -8.05 4.24
CA GLY A 14 -7.19 -8.43 3.76
C GLY A 14 -6.08 -7.93 4.67
N THR A 15 -5.04 -8.74 4.92
CA THR A 15 -3.96 -8.36 5.84
C THR A 15 -2.70 -7.85 5.12
N ARG A 16 -2.48 -8.24 3.86
CA ARG A 16 -1.28 -7.91 3.08
C ARG A 16 -1.59 -7.06 1.87
N GLY A 17 -0.75 -6.06 1.58
CA GLY A 17 -0.84 -5.26 0.37
C GLY A 17 0.46 -4.56 0.01
N LEU A 18 0.55 -4.09 -1.24
CA LEU A 18 1.70 -3.33 -1.74
C LEU A 18 1.24 -1.99 -2.31
N ALA A 19 1.92 -0.93 -1.88
CA ALA A 19 1.72 0.42 -2.39
C ALA A 19 2.99 0.88 -3.12
N SER A 20 2.90 1.23 -4.40
CA SER A 20 4.03 1.72 -5.19
C SER A 20 3.74 3.05 -5.87
N ILE A 21 4.74 3.90 -5.99
CA ILE A 21 4.67 5.17 -6.72
C ILE A 21 5.93 5.41 -7.54
N CYS A 22 5.77 5.94 -8.76
CA CYS A 22 6.85 6.45 -9.60
C CYS A 22 6.99 7.96 -9.40
N HIS A 23 8.23 8.47 -9.37
CA HIS A 23 8.53 9.87 -9.14
C HIS A 23 9.24 10.39 -10.40
N GLY A 24 8.84 11.56 -10.91
CA GLY A 24 9.16 12.04 -12.26
C GLY A 24 10.65 12.27 -12.59
N THR A 25 11.56 12.04 -11.64
CA THR A 25 13.02 12.10 -11.82
C THR A 25 13.64 10.75 -12.20
N GLY A 26 12.82 9.75 -12.55
CA GLY A 26 13.28 8.43 -12.99
C GLY A 26 13.40 7.39 -11.87
N GLY A 27 12.73 7.61 -10.74
CA GLY A 27 12.76 6.72 -9.58
C GLY A 27 11.39 6.18 -9.18
N GLY A 28 11.38 5.27 -8.22
CA GLY A 28 10.15 4.72 -7.64
C GLY A 28 10.38 4.17 -6.24
N VAL A 29 9.30 4.12 -5.45
CA VAL A 29 9.31 3.51 -4.10
C VAL A 29 8.16 2.52 -4.04
N ALA A 30 8.41 1.37 -3.41
CA ALA A 30 7.42 0.37 -3.08
C ALA A 30 7.41 0.12 -1.55
N LEU A 31 6.21 0.00 -0.99
CA LEU A 31 5.96 -0.25 0.42
C LEU A 31 5.12 -1.52 0.54
N ALA A 32 5.69 -2.55 1.19
CA ALA A 32 4.93 -3.72 1.62
C ALA A 32 4.26 -3.41 2.97
N ILE A 33 2.97 -3.74 3.10
CA ILE A 33 2.17 -3.50 4.30
C ILE A 33 1.58 -4.83 4.76
N GLU A 34 1.80 -5.14 6.03
CA GLU A 34 1.00 -6.10 6.79
C GLU A 34 0.18 -5.31 7.81
N ARG A 35 -1.11 -5.61 7.91
CA ARG A 35 -2.03 -5.03 8.88
C ARG A 35 -2.20 -6.03 10.03
N GLU A 36 -1.80 -5.63 11.23
CA GLU A 36 -2.04 -6.42 12.44
C GLU A 36 -3.56 -6.59 12.67
N SER A 37 -3.96 -7.80 13.05
CA SER A 37 -5.36 -8.21 13.25
C SER A 37 -5.71 -8.35 14.72
#